data_AF-A0A1Q6M6T3-F1
#
_entry.id   AF-A0A1Q6M6T3-F1
#
_cell.length_a   1.000
_cell.length_b   1.000
_cell.length_c   1.000
_cell.angle_alpha   90.00
_cell.angle_beta   90.00
_cell.angle_gamma   90.00
#
_symmetry.space_group_name_H-M   'P 1'
#
loop_
_entity.id
_entity.type
_entity.pdbx_description
1 polymer ?
#
loop_
_entity_poly.entity_id
_entity_poly.type
_entity_poly.pdbx_seq_one_letter_code
_entity_poly.pdbx_strand_id
1 'polypeptide(L)'
;MTFSVKNDKINIGSDKMKFRYYFFKERTRVYDKAELLTYLEAQPYMRLLQEGAIKVAKYHNTVINMDADFIFNTKSIVSNIQRLDPKYLDLNIYVEFDVLNNTYKVSKIVDMIEVICKRFGFSVYNEYFEDVSPFKRSLLINAFELVKVGYKKKYEEEFMNYSRLDKESLASIYSFLEIKDQIQNLDGYDFLNYVFFKENESRRVYVGVDMDLKKPFVIPPCVKLVRIDTGTSRIIVSYEDLKKKIDKYLGLVDARLYDVLMVDEKSFKKARKIILKTKFDEVKVALKEVPFAQVLDL
;
A
#
# COMPACT_ATOMS: atom_id res chain seq x y z
N MET A 1 -12.55 31.45 -25.85
CA MET A 1 -11.79 30.32 -26.44
C MET A 1 -11.44 29.38 -25.32
N THR A 2 -12.09 28.22 -25.33
CA THR A 2 -12.22 27.29 -24.22
C THR A 2 -11.10 26.25 -24.33
N PHE A 3 -10.20 26.19 -23.34
CA PHE A 3 -9.21 25.13 -23.25
C PHE A 3 -9.84 23.92 -22.54
N SER A 4 -10.22 22.92 -23.33
CA SER A 4 -10.63 21.60 -22.83
C SER A 4 -9.41 20.69 -22.83
N VAL A 5 -8.92 20.38 -21.63
CA VAL A 5 -7.87 19.38 -21.41
C VAL A 5 -8.50 18.00 -21.61
N LYS A 6 -8.14 17.32 -22.69
CA LYS A 6 -8.45 15.91 -22.87
C LYS A 6 -7.70 15.13 -21.80
N ASN A 7 -8.45 14.57 -20.85
CA ASN A 7 -8.00 13.46 -20.03
C ASN A 7 -7.75 12.27 -20.95
N ASP A 8 -6.49 12.02 -21.28
CA ASP A 8 -6.08 10.76 -21.86
C ASP A 8 -6.28 9.67 -20.80
N LYS A 9 -7.36 8.91 -21.00
CA LYS A 9 -7.54 7.58 -20.44
C LYS A 9 -6.38 6.72 -20.92
N ILE A 10 -5.38 6.51 -20.07
CA ILE A 10 -4.44 5.41 -20.26
C ILE A 10 -5.21 4.13 -19.94
N ASN A 11 -5.80 3.56 -20.98
CA ASN A 11 -6.42 2.26 -20.97
C ASN A 11 -5.30 1.21 -20.99
N ILE A 12 -4.71 0.89 -19.83
CA ILE A 12 -3.83 -0.29 -19.69
C ILE A 12 -4.74 -1.49 -19.45
N GLY A 13 -5.34 -1.98 -20.53
CA GLY A 13 -5.92 -3.32 -20.58
C GLY A 13 -4.79 -4.36 -20.64
N SER A 14 -4.22 -4.69 -19.49
CA SER A 14 -3.62 -5.98 -19.25
C SER A 14 -4.55 -6.69 -18.29
N ASP A 15 -5.04 -7.87 -18.63
CA ASP A 15 -5.76 -8.73 -17.70
C ASP A 15 -4.75 -9.16 -16.62
N LYS A 16 -4.54 -8.29 -15.62
CA LYS A 16 -3.47 -8.43 -14.62
C LYS A 16 -3.71 -9.73 -13.87
N MET A 17 -2.66 -10.54 -13.74
CA MET A 17 -2.79 -11.83 -13.06
C MET A 17 -3.37 -11.62 -11.66
N LYS A 18 -4.55 -12.21 -11.45
CA LYS A 18 -5.22 -12.24 -10.15
C LYS A 18 -4.63 -13.35 -9.31
N PHE A 19 -4.19 -13.01 -8.11
CA PHE A 19 -3.83 -13.95 -7.07
C PHE A 19 -5.09 -14.33 -6.30
N ARG A 20 -5.27 -15.62 -5.95
CA ARG A 20 -6.49 -16.12 -5.30
C ARG A 20 -6.20 -16.93 -4.04
N TYR A 21 -7.02 -16.75 -3.01
CA TYR A 21 -7.13 -17.69 -1.89
C TYR A 21 -8.55 -18.26 -1.85
N TYR A 22 -8.64 -19.58 -1.81
CA TYR A 22 -9.89 -20.32 -1.77
C TYR A 22 -10.21 -20.76 -0.34
N PHE A 23 -11.49 -20.70 0.04
CA PHE A 23 -11.93 -21.11 1.36
C PHE A 23 -12.57 -22.50 1.34
N PHE A 24 -12.10 -23.34 2.26
CA PHE A 24 -12.54 -24.70 2.46
C PHE A 24 -13.01 -24.89 3.90
N LYS A 25 -13.81 -25.92 4.16
CA LYS A 25 -14.16 -26.32 5.52
C LYS A 25 -14.14 -27.84 5.67
N GLU A 26 -13.66 -28.30 6.81
CA GLU A 26 -13.54 -29.74 7.10
C GLU A 26 -14.94 -30.37 7.27
N ARG A 27 -15.17 -31.50 6.58
CA ARG A 27 -16.33 -32.41 6.62
C ARG A 27 -17.68 -31.82 6.24
N THR A 28 -17.81 -30.50 6.12
CA THR A 28 -19.10 -29.85 5.84
C THR A 28 -18.93 -28.57 5.03
N ARG A 29 -19.94 -28.22 4.24
CA ARG A 29 -20.07 -26.91 3.56
C ARG A 29 -20.93 -25.92 4.36
N VAL A 30 -21.44 -26.33 5.52
CA VAL A 30 -22.36 -25.52 6.32
C VAL A 30 -21.56 -24.49 7.12
N TYR A 31 -21.94 -23.22 6.96
CA TYR A 31 -21.47 -22.08 7.73
C TYR A 31 -22.54 -20.99 7.73
N ASP A 32 -22.48 -20.07 8.68
CA ASP A 32 -23.40 -18.93 8.70
C ASP A 32 -22.99 -17.90 7.63
N LYS A 33 -23.61 -18.01 6.45
CA LYS A 33 -23.37 -17.10 5.34
C LYS A 33 -23.87 -15.69 5.63
N ALA A 34 -24.95 -15.54 6.40
CA ALA A 34 -25.47 -14.22 6.74
C ALA A 34 -24.48 -13.48 7.63
N GLU A 35 -23.97 -14.16 8.67
CA GLU A 35 -22.96 -13.61 9.57
C GLU A 35 -21.65 -13.26 8.84
N LEU A 36 -21.20 -14.07 7.88
CA LEU A 36 -20.02 -13.76 7.05
C LEU A 36 -20.24 -12.49 6.21
N LEU A 37 -21.40 -12.36 5.57
CA LEU A 37 -21.73 -11.17 4.78
C LEU A 37 -21.83 -9.93 5.67
N THR A 38 -22.44 -10.04 6.85
CA THR A 38 -22.49 -8.95 7.84
C THR A 38 -21.10 -8.55 8.32
N TYR A 39 -20.21 -9.52 8.57
CA TYR A 39 -18.82 -9.23 8.92
C TYR A 39 -18.09 -8.45 7.82
N LEU A 40 -18.26 -8.86 6.56
CA LEU A 40 -17.65 -8.19 5.40
C LEU A 40 -18.21 -6.78 5.22
N GLU A 41 -19.53 -6.61 5.28
CA GLU A 41 -20.19 -5.30 5.17
C GLU A 41 -19.78 -4.32 6.28
N ALA A 42 -19.47 -4.84 7.48
CA ALA A 42 -18.95 -4.04 8.58
C ALA A 42 -17.48 -3.61 8.41
N GLN A 43 -16.72 -4.18 7.45
CA GLN A 43 -15.35 -3.77 7.20
C GLN A 43 -15.31 -2.39 6.53
N PRO A 44 -14.41 -1.48 6.96
CA PRO A 44 -14.17 -0.24 6.23
C PRO A 44 -13.82 -0.53 4.76
N TYR A 45 -14.28 0.34 3.87
CA TYR A 45 -14.00 0.24 2.42
C TYR A 45 -14.61 -0.97 1.69
N MET A 46 -15.47 -1.76 2.36
CA MET A 46 -16.17 -2.86 1.74
C MET A 46 -17.51 -2.42 1.15
N ARG A 47 -17.85 -2.94 -0.02
CA ARG A 47 -19.18 -2.80 -0.63
C ARG A 47 -19.70 -4.15 -1.10
N LEU A 48 -20.87 -4.54 -0.60
CA LEU A 48 -21.58 -5.71 -1.10
C LEU A 48 -22.30 -5.38 -2.42
N LEU A 49 -22.11 -6.23 -3.42
CA LEU A 49 -22.74 -6.17 -4.72
C LEU A 49 -23.34 -7.53 -5.07
N GLN A 50 -24.47 -7.50 -5.76
CA GLN A 50 -25.10 -8.66 -6.37
C GLN A 50 -24.85 -8.58 -7.88
N GLU A 51 -24.07 -9.50 -8.43
CA GLU A 51 -23.76 -9.58 -9.86
C GLU A 51 -24.39 -10.85 -10.44
N GLY A 52 -25.65 -10.73 -10.85
CA GLY A 52 -26.46 -11.87 -11.27
C GLY A 52 -26.64 -12.90 -10.14
N ALA A 53 -26.17 -14.12 -10.37
CA ALA A 53 -26.22 -15.21 -9.39
C ALA A 53 -25.06 -15.19 -8.37
N ILE A 54 -24.06 -14.33 -8.58
CA ILE A 54 -22.86 -14.24 -7.75
C ILE A 54 -23.02 -13.07 -6.77
N LYS A 55 -22.57 -13.26 -5.54
CA LYS A 55 -22.38 -12.16 -4.59
C LYS A 55 -20.90 -11.79 -4.54
N VAL A 56 -20.60 -10.50 -4.54
CA VAL A 56 -19.24 -9.98 -4.47
C VAL A 56 -19.17 -8.95 -3.36
N ALA A 57 -18.24 -9.13 -2.41
CA ALA A 57 -17.85 -8.07 -1.50
C ALA A 57 -16.59 -7.42 -2.06
N LYS A 58 -16.74 -6.23 -2.66
CA LYS A 58 -15.63 -5.46 -3.24
C LYS A 58 -14.99 -4.62 -2.15
N TYR A 59 -13.71 -4.86 -1.90
CA TYR A 59 -12.89 -4.06 -1.00
C TYR A 59 -12.07 -3.08 -1.83
N HIS A 60 -12.26 -1.77 -1.62
CA HIS A 60 -11.47 -0.73 -2.27
C HIS A 60 -10.94 0.27 -1.24
N ASN A 61 -9.75 0.02 -0.70
CA ASN A 61 -9.11 0.94 0.22
C ASN A 61 -8.59 2.16 -0.55
N THR A 62 -9.28 3.29 -0.41
CA THR A 62 -8.98 4.55 -1.11
C THR A 62 -7.68 5.19 -0.67
N VAL A 63 -7.21 4.92 0.55
CA VAL A 63 -6.00 5.54 1.12
C VAL A 63 -4.74 4.92 0.51
N ILE A 64 -4.66 3.59 0.50
CA ILE A 64 -3.50 2.86 -0.02
C ILE A 64 -3.69 2.41 -1.48
N ASN A 65 -4.85 2.71 -2.07
CA ASN A 65 -5.28 2.28 -3.40
C ASN A 65 -5.11 0.77 -3.60
N MET A 66 -5.93 0.00 -2.88
CA MET A 66 -5.91 -1.46 -2.93
C MET A 66 -7.31 -2.01 -3.21
N ASP A 67 -7.37 -2.90 -4.20
CA ASP A 67 -8.56 -3.67 -4.53
C ASP A 67 -8.40 -5.14 -4.13
N ALA A 68 -9.46 -5.71 -3.56
CA ALA A 68 -9.64 -7.14 -3.41
C ALA A 68 -11.13 -7.50 -3.48
N ASP A 69 -11.47 -8.61 -4.10
CA ASP A 69 -12.85 -9.05 -4.25
C ASP A 69 -13.06 -10.38 -3.54
N PHE A 70 -13.97 -10.42 -2.56
CA PHE A 70 -14.46 -11.66 -1.97
C PHE A 70 -15.67 -12.14 -2.77
N ILE A 71 -15.49 -13.23 -3.49
CA ILE A 71 -16.45 -13.71 -4.48
C ILE A 71 -17.11 -14.99 -3.96
N PHE A 72 -18.45 -15.02 -4.03
CA PHE A 72 -19.29 -16.13 -3.62
C PHE A 72 -19.94 -16.76 -4.85
N ASN A 73 -19.32 -17.81 -5.37
CA ASN A 73 -19.79 -18.52 -6.56
C ASN A 73 -20.81 -19.61 -6.24
N THR A 74 -21.55 -20.01 -7.27
CA THR A 74 -22.49 -21.14 -7.20
C THR A 74 -21.80 -22.49 -7.37
N LYS A 75 -20.63 -22.52 -7.99
CA LYS A 75 -19.82 -23.72 -8.27
C LYS A 75 -18.35 -23.46 -7.97
N SER A 76 -17.63 -24.54 -7.71
CA SER A 76 -16.18 -24.51 -7.51
C SER A 76 -15.48 -24.09 -8.79
N ILE A 77 -14.46 -23.25 -8.64
CA ILE A 77 -13.53 -22.87 -9.71
C ILE A 77 -12.11 -23.35 -9.41
N VAL A 78 -11.93 -24.19 -8.39
CA VAL A 78 -10.63 -24.71 -7.99
C VAL A 78 -10.18 -25.76 -9.00
N SER A 79 -9.05 -25.53 -9.65
CA SER A 79 -8.50 -26.45 -10.65
C SER A 79 -7.99 -27.72 -9.97
N ASN A 80 -8.31 -28.89 -10.54
CA ASN A 80 -7.90 -30.21 -10.03
C ASN A 80 -8.29 -30.46 -8.55
N ILE A 81 -9.45 -29.95 -8.11
CA ILE A 81 -9.96 -30.12 -6.73
C ILE A 81 -9.98 -31.58 -6.25
N GLN A 82 -10.06 -32.57 -7.15
CA GLN A 82 -10.07 -33.99 -6.81
C GLN A 82 -8.75 -34.49 -6.21
N ARG A 83 -7.66 -33.73 -6.33
CA ARG A 83 -6.35 -34.05 -5.77
C ARG A 83 -6.18 -33.60 -4.31
N LEU A 84 -7.05 -32.71 -3.84
CA LEU A 84 -7.03 -32.19 -2.48
C LEU A 84 -7.61 -33.22 -1.51
N ASP A 85 -7.25 -33.12 -0.24
CA ASP A 85 -7.79 -34.02 0.79
C ASP A 85 -9.34 -33.95 0.80
N PRO A 86 -10.03 -35.07 0.53
CA PRO A 86 -11.47 -35.10 0.36
C PRO A 86 -12.24 -34.73 1.64
N LYS A 87 -11.58 -34.69 2.80
CA LYS A 87 -12.20 -34.20 4.03
C LYS A 87 -12.48 -32.70 3.97
N TYR A 88 -11.78 -31.93 3.13
CA TYR A 88 -12.02 -30.50 2.98
C TYR A 88 -12.97 -30.24 1.82
N LEU A 89 -14.10 -29.60 2.11
CA LEU A 89 -15.11 -29.26 1.13
C LEU A 89 -14.97 -27.79 0.74
N ASP A 90 -14.88 -27.54 -0.56
CA ASP A 90 -14.89 -26.18 -1.12
C ASP A 90 -16.21 -25.49 -0.80
N LEU A 91 -16.11 -24.26 -0.31
CA LEU A 91 -17.24 -23.39 0.03
C LEU A 91 -17.71 -22.55 -1.17
N ASN A 92 -17.01 -22.63 -2.30
CA ASN A 92 -17.16 -21.79 -3.49
C ASN A 92 -16.97 -20.30 -3.16
N ILE A 93 -16.15 -20.01 -2.14
CA ILE A 93 -15.76 -18.66 -1.76
C ILE A 93 -14.27 -18.53 -2.00
N TYR A 94 -13.86 -17.41 -2.58
CA TYR A 94 -12.46 -17.05 -2.68
C TYR A 94 -12.30 -15.54 -2.58
N VAL A 95 -11.10 -15.11 -2.23
CA VAL A 95 -10.69 -13.72 -2.36
C VAL A 95 -9.67 -13.63 -3.48
N GLU A 96 -9.82 -12.62 -4.34
CA GLU A 96 -8.88 -12.35 -5.41
C GLU A 96 -8.39 -10.90 -5.41
N PHE A 97 -7.12 -10.69 -5.76
CA PHE A 97 -6.48 -9.37 -5.82
C PHE A 97 -5.31 -9.38 -6.80
N ASP A 98 -4.80 -8.21 -7.16
CA ASP A 98 -3.69 -8.05 -8.11
C ASP A 98 -2.37 -8.60 -7.54
N VAL A 99 -1.64 -9.40 -8.33
CA VAL A 99 -0.30 -9.92 -7.98
C VAL A 99 0.74 -8.80 -7.82
N LEU A 100 0.50 -7.63 -8.42
CA LEU A 100 1.38 -6.47 -8.31
C LEU A 100 1.25 -5.73 -6.98
N ASN A 101 0.27 -6.08 -6.14
CA ASN A 101 0.18 -5.52 -4.80
C ASN A 101 1.48 -5.73 -4.01
N ASN A 102 1.78 -4.81 -3.09
CA ASN A 102 2.91 -4.98 -2.18
C ASN A 102 2.52 -5.85 -0.99
N THR A 103 3.53 -6.35 -0.30
CA THR A 103 3.37 -7.28 0.83
C THR A 103 2.56 -6.67 1.98
N TYR A 104 2.68 -5.35 2.20
CA TYR A 104 1.88 -4.62 3.20
C TYR A 104 0.38 -4.65 2.87
N LYS A 105 0.02 -4.30 1.63
CA LYS A 105 -1.35 -4.39 1.12
C LYS A 105 -1.92 -5.80 1.31
N VAL A 106 -1.16 -6.82 0.86
CA VAL A 106 -1.60 -8.22 1.01
C VAL A 106 -1.77 -8.62 2.48
N SER A 107 -0.92 -8.12 3.37
CA SER A 107 -1.05 -8.38 4.81
C SER A 107 -2.41 -7.95 5.36
N LYS A 108 -2.99 -6.84 4.88
CA LYS A 108 -4.35 -6.39 5.28
C LYS A 108 -5.45 -7.36 4.84
N ILE A 109 -5.32 -7.94 3.65
CA ILE A 109 -6.26 -8.98 3.19
C ILE A 109 -6.08 -10.24 4.03
N VAL A 110 -4.84 -10.62 4.32
CA VAL A 110 -4.55 -11.77 5.18
C VAL A 110 -5.10 -11.58 6.59
N ASP A 111 -5.12 -10.35 7.14
CA ASP A 111 -5.79 -10.04 8.41
C ASP A 111 -7.30 -10.33 8.34
N MET A 112 -7.97 -9.94 7.25
CA MET A 112 -9.40 -10.27 7.05
C MET A 112 -9.62 -11.78 6.90
N ILE A 113 -8.77 -12.46 6.11
CA ILE A 113 -8.81 -13.92 5.96
C ILE A 113 -8.63 -14.60 7.32
N GLU A 114 -7.73 -14.12 8.18
CA GLU A 114 -7.49 -14.67 9.51
C GLU A 114 -8.75 -14.66 10.36
N VAL A 115 -9.44 -13.52 10.40
CA VAL A 115 -10.69 -13.36 11.16
C VAL A 115 -11.77 -14.29 10.60
N ILE A 116 -11.91 -14.37 9.28
CA ILE A 116 -12.85 -15.30 8.63
C ILE A 116 -12.54 -16.74 9.01
N CYS A 117 -11.27 -17.16 8.92
CA CYS A 117 -10.87 -18.52 9.24
C CYS A 117 -11.11 -18.85 10.72
N LYS A 118 -10.79 -17.94 11.64
CA LYS A 118 -11.01 -18.15 13.07
C LYS A 118 -12.50 -18.19 13.44
N ARG A 119 -13.31 -17.28 12.89
CA ARG A 119 -14.73 -17.16 13.23
C ARG A 119 -15.57 -18.30 12.65
N PHE A 120 -15.28 -18.70 11.41
CA PHE A 120 -16.10 -19.68 10.69
C PHE A 120 -15.44 -21.06 10.60
N GLY A 121 -14.24 -21.25 11.17
CA GLY A 121 -13.49 -22.50 11.10
C GLY A 121 -13.14 -22.88 9.66
N PHE A 122 -12.75 -21.89 8.85
CA PHE A 122 -12.32 -22.14 7.47
C PHE A 122 -10.84 -22.50 7.41
N SER A 123 -10.51 -23.29 6.40
CA SER A 123 -9.15 -23.55 5.92
C SER A 123 -8.95 -22.85 4.59
N VAL A 124 -7.68 -22.64 4.22
CA VAL A 124 -7.30 -21.87 3.03
C VAL A 124 -6.54 -22.77 2.06
N TYR A 125 -6.79 -22.56 0.78
CA TYR A 125 -6.05 -23.17 -0.31
C TYR A 125 -5.60 -22.12 -1.32
N ASN A 126 -4.47 -22.38 -1.95
CA ASN A 126 -3.94 -21.67 -3.10
C ASN A 126 -3.26 -22.70 -4.01
N GLU A 127 -3.23 -22.47 -5.31
CA GLU A 127 -2.68 -23.43 -6.29
C GLU A 127 -1.20 -23.78 -6.09
N TYR A 128 -0.47 -22.99 -5.29
CA TYR A 128 0.92 -23.22 -4.94
C TYR A 128 1.09 -23.96 -3.60
N PHE A 129 -0.01 -24.31 -2.93
CA PHE A 129 0.03 -25.19 -1.76
C PHE A 129 0.03 -26.65 -2.21
N GLU A 130 0.61 -27.53 -1.39
CA GLU A 130 0.49 -28.98 -1.60
C GLU A 130 -0.96 -29.45 -1.43
N ASP A 131 -1.66 -28.90 -0.45
CA ASP A 131 -3.05 -29.22 -0.12
C ASP A 131 -3.72 -28.07 0.65
N VAL A 132 -5.00 -28.22 0.99
CA VAL A 132 -5.75 -27.35 1.89
C VAL A 132 -5.07 -27.31 3.26
N SER A 133 -4.82 -26.11 3.78
CA SER A 133 -4.17 -25.91 5.08
C SER A 133 -5.05 -25.09 6.02
N PRO A 134 -5.01 -25.37 7.34
CA PRO A 134 -5.43 -24.39 8.34
C PRO A 134 -4.73 -23.05 8.12
N PHE A 135 -5.38 -21.96 8.52
CA PHE A 135 -4.82 -20.62 8.36
C PHE A 135 -3.45 -20.51 9.04
N LYS A 136 -2.44 -20.11 8.25
CA LYS A 136 -1.10 -19.77 8.71
C LYS A 136 -0.64 -18.53 7.96
N ARG A 137 -0.52 -17.40 8.66
CA ARG A 137 -0.15 -16.11 8.05
C ARG A 137 1.09 -16.20 7.16
N SER A 138 2.15 -16.82 7.67
CA SER A 138 3.42 -16.98 6.95
C SER A 138 3.27 -17.79 5.66
N LEU A 139 2.43 -18.84 5.66
CA LEU A 139 2.18 -19.66 4.46
C LEU A 139 1.54 -18.83 3.35
N LEU A 140 0.52 -18.03 3.69
CA LEU A 140 -0.16 -17.17 2.72
C LEU A 140 0.81 -16.11 2.17
N ILE A 141 1.47 -15.35 3.05
CA ILE A 141 2.43 -14.32 2.61
C ILE A 141 3.53 -14.92 1.74
N ASN A 142 4.11 -16.06 2.12
CA ASN A 142 5.16 -16.71 1.33
C ASN A 142 4.66 -17.17 -0.04
N ALA A 143 3.45 -17.74 -0.13
CA ALA A 143 2.90 -18.13 -1.43
C ALA A 143 2.66 -16.91 -2.32
N PHE A 144 2.15 -15.81 -1.78
CA PHE A 144 2.04 -14.56 -2.52
C PHE A 144 3.40 -14.10 -3.07
N GLU A 145 4.43 -14.07 -2.22
CA GLU A 145 5.79 -13.67 -2.62
C GLU A 145 6.37 -14.57 -3.71
N LEU A 146 6.20 -15.89 -3.59
CA LEU A 146 6.65 -16.86 -4.59
C LEU A 146 5.97 -16.63 -5.95
N VAL A 147 4.66 -16.41 -5.95
CA VAL A 147 3.91 -16.11 -7.17
C VAL A 147 4.34 -14.78 -7.77
N LYS A 148 4.54 -13.76 -6.95
CA LYS A 148 5.02 -12.46 -7.41
C LYS A 148 6.41 -12.54 -8.04
N VAL A 149 7.33 -13.32 -7.45
CA VAL A 149 8.66 -13.58 -8.01
C VAL A 149 8.56 -14.34 -9.34
N GLY A 150 7.69 -15.36 -9.42
CA GLY A 150 7.44 -16.10 -10.66
C GLY A 150 6.86 -15.20 -11.76
N TYR A 151 5.88 -14.36 -11.41
CA TYR A 151 5.26 -13.40 -12.31
C TYR A 151 6.29 -12.37 -12.81
N LYS A 152 7.15 -11.84 -11.93
CA LYS A 152 8.26 -10.95 -12.29
C LYS A 152 9.21 -11.57 -13.31
N LYS A 153 9.58 -12.84 -13.14
CA LYS A 153 10.45 -13.56 -14.10
C LYS A 153 9.79 -13.74 -15.46
N LYS A 154 8.47 -13.95 -15.50
CA LYS A 154 7.72 -14.17 -16.74
C LYS A 154 7.41 -12.88 -17.50
N TYR A 155 7.20 -11.77 -16.79
CA TYR A 155 6.78 -10.49 -17.35
C TYR A 155 7.79 -9.37 -17.06
N GLU A 156 9.08 -9.64 -17.25
CA GLU A 156 10.17 -8.72 -16.85
C GLU A 156 10.02 -7.30 -17.44
N GLU A 157 9.60 -7.19 -18.69
CA GLU A 157 9.37 -5.90 -19.37
C GLU A 157 8.31 -5.04 -18.67
N GLU A 158 7.26 -5.65 -18.13
CA GLU A 158 6.23 -4.95 -17.36
C GLU A 158 6.85 -4.33 -16.09
N PHE A 159 7.72 -5.09 -15.41
CA PHE A 159 8.43 -4.67 -14.20
C PHE A 159 9.54 -3.63 -14.45
N MET A 160 9.98 -3.45 -15.70
CA MET A 160 10.93 -2.37 -16.05
C MET A 160 10.29 -0.98 -15.95
N ASN A 161 8.97 -0.90 -16.07
CA ASN A 161 8.22 0.36 -15.93
C ASN A 161 8.02 0.78 -14.47
N TYR A 162 8.28 -0.13 -13.52
CA TYR A 162 8.16 0.15 -12.10
C TYR A 162 9.50 0.50 -11.46
N SER A 163 9.42 1.38 -10.47
CA SER A 163 10.55 1.79 -9.66
C SER A 163 10.51 1.05 -8.32
N ARG A 164 11.67 0.85 -7.69
CA ARG A 164 11.87 -0.03 -6.54
C ARG A 164 12.10 0.74 -5.27
N LEU A 165 11.39 0.34 -4.22
CA LEU A 165 11.61 0.77 -2.85
C LEU A 165 11.60 -0.46 -1.94
N ASP A 166 12.34 -0.45 -0.85
CA ASP A 166 12.38 -1.57 0.09
C ASP A 166 11.03 -1.78 0.80
N LYS A 167 10.79 -3.02 1.22
CA LYS A 167 9.54 -3.45 1.88
C LYS A 167 9.24 -2.64 3.13
N GLU A 168 10.26 -2.34 3.94
CA GLU A 168 10.15 -1.65 5.22
C GLU A 168 9.71 -0.19 5.04
N SER A 169 10.33 0.50 4.09
CA SER A 169 9.98 1.88 3.75
C SER A 169 8.57 1.97 3.16
N LEU A 170 8.20 1.06 2.25
CA LEU A 170 6.84 1.03 1.70
C LEU A 170 5.80 0.74 2.78
N ALA A 171 6.03 -0.23 3.64
CA ALA A 171 5.15 -0.54 4.76
C ALA A 171 4.96 0.69 5.67
N SER A 172 6.05 1.36 6.03
CA SER A 172 6.02 2.56 6.88
C SER A 172 5.25 3.72 6.22
N ILE A 173 5.43 3.93 4.91
CA ILE A 173 4.69 4.93 4.14
C ILE A 173 3.19 4.62 4.15
N TYR A 174 2.79 3.38 3.82
CA TYR A 174 1.38 3.02 3.80
C TYR A 174 0.73 3.09 5.18
N SER A 175 1.42 2.63 6.23
CA SER A 175 0.96 2.78 7.61
C SER A 175 0.77 4.25 7.97
N PHE A 176 1.70 5.13 7.61
CA PHE A 176 1.56 6.56 7.82
C PHE A 176 0.37 7.16 7.08
N LEU A 177 0.15 6.78 5.81
CA LEU A 177 -0.98 7.29 5.03
C LEU A 177 -2.34 6.91 5.66
N GLU A 178 -2.48 5.70 6.20
CA GLU A 178 -3.71 5.25 6.87
C GLU A 178 -4.03 6.02 8.16
N ILE A 179 -3.01 6.45 8.89
CA ILE A 179 -3.19 7.21 10.14
C ILE A 179 -3.15 8.73 9.91
N LYS A 180 -2.68 9.19 8.74
CA LYS A 180 -2.51 10.61 8.42
C LYS A 180 -3.80 11.38 8.70
N ASP A 181 -4.94 10.87 8.25
CA ASP A 181 -6.24 11.51 8.45
C ASP A 181 -6.63 11.62 9.94
N GLN A 182 -6.19 10.69 10.77
CA GLN A 182 -6.45 10.72 12.23
C GLN A 182 -5.60 11.79 12.93
N ILE A 183 -4.40 12.06 12.40
CA ILE A 183 -3.43 13.02 12.95
C ILE A 183 -3.63 14.42 12.35
N GLN A 184 -4.23 14.51 11.16
CA GLN A 184 -4.48 15.75 10.42
C GLN A 184 -5.50 16.68 11.13
N ASN A 185 -6.05 16.26 12.26
CA ASN A 185 -6.81 17.11 13.19
C ASN A 185 -5.96 18.23 13.86
N LEU A 186 -4.66 18.30 13.58
CA LEU A 186 -3.79 19.43 13.94
C LEU A 186 -3.98 20.59 12.94
N ASP A 187 -5.03 21.40 13.15
CA ASP A 187 -5.26 22.62 12.37
C ASP A 187 -4.01 23.51 12.37
N GLY A 188 -3.67 24.07 11.21
CA GLY A 188 -2.54 25.01 11.05
C GLY A 188 -1.22 24.40 10.61
N TYR A 189 -1.10 23.07 10.55
CA TYR A 189 0.11 22.37 10.12
C TYR A 189 0.04 21.93 8.65
N ASP A 190 1.18 21.94 7.98
CA ASP A 190 1.38 21.36 6.65
C ASP A 190 1.97 19.95 6.76
N PHE A 191 1.16 18.94 6.46
CA PHE A 191 1.62 17.55 6.40
C PHE A 191 2.28 17.31 5.05
N LEU A 192 3.62 17.31 5.04
CA LEU A 192 4.40 17.28 3.81
C LEU A 192 4.04 16.03 2.99
N ASN A 193 3.70 16.24 1.71
CA ASN A 193 3.32 15.17 0.82
C ASN A 193 4.56 14.45 0.28
N TYR A 194 4.46 13.13 0.16
CA TYR A 194 5.51 12.33 -0.45
C TYR A 194 5.69 12.67 -1.93
N VAL A 195 6.95 12.76 -2.33
CA VAL A 195 7.41 12.83 -3.72
C VAL A 195 8.47 11.75 -3.89
N PHE A 196 8.41 11.00 -4.99
CA PHE A 196 9.33 9.89 -5.23
C PHE A 196 10.28 10.29 -6.35
N PHE A 197 11.58 10.22 -6.07
CA PHE A 197 12.62 10.59 -7.03
C PHE A 197 13.39 9.36 -7.49
N LYS A 198 13.81 9.32 -8.75
CA LYS A 198 14.79 8.35 -9.25
C LYS A 198 15.82 9.02 -10.15
N GLU A 199 16.98 8.40 -10.26
CA GLU A 199 17.97 8.76 -11.27
C GLU A 199 17.59 8.14 -12.63
N ASN A 200 18.07 8.71 -13.73
CA ASN A 200 17.68 8.27 -15.09
C ASN A 200 17.90 6.78 -15.36
N GLU A 201 19.02 6.24 -14.91
CA GLU A 201 19.44 4.86 -15.19
C GLU A 201 19.14 3.90 -14.03
N SER A 202 18.69 4.44 -12.88
CA SER A 202 18.41 3.65 -11.69
C SER A 202 16.92 3.43 -11.53
N ARG A 203 16.54 2.19 -11.21
CA ARG A 203 15.19 1.88 -10.74
C ARG A 203 14.99 2.17 -9.26
N ARG A 204 16.05 2.48 -8.51
CA ARG A 204 15.95 2.77 -7.08
C ARG A 204 15.28 4.11 -6.88
N VAL A 205 14.30 4.13 -6.00
CA VAL A 205 13.56 5.33 -5.62
C VAL A 205 14.11 5.91 -4.32
N TYR A 206 14.24 7.23 -4.29
CA TYR A 206 14.42 8.01 -3.09
C TYR A 206 13.09 8.61 -2.68
N VAL A 207 12.70 8.37 -1.42
CA VAL A 207 11.52 9.00 -0.83
C VAL A 207 11.88 10.43 -0.48
N GLY A 208 11.10 11.38 -0.97
CA GLY A 208 11.26 12.78 -0.64
C GLY A 208 9.93 13.46 -0.32
N VAL A 209 10.02 14.76 -0.03
CA VAL A 209 8.86 15.60 0.27
C VAL A 209 9.04 17.00 -0.29
N ASP A 210 7.92 17.66 -0.54
CA ASP A 210 7.88 19.08 -0.91
C ASP A 210 7.63 19.95 0.30
N MET A 211 8.44 21.01 0.44
CA MET A 211 8.37 21.94 1.56
C MET A 211 8.36 23.38 1.04
N ASP A 212 7.25 24.10 1.27
CA ASP A 212 7.09 25.49 0.83
C ASP A 212 7.43 26.53 1.91
N LEU A 213 7.69 26.08 3.13
CA LEU A 213 8.06 26.90 4.29
C LEU A 213 7.07 28.02 4.61
N LYS A 214 5.78 27.87 4.29
CA LYS A 214 4.74 28.86 4.63
C LYS A 214 4.09 28.60 5.99
N LYS A 215 4.05 27.35 6.45
CA LYS A 215 3.41 26.92 7.70
C LYS A 215 4.31 25.98 8.51
N PRO A 216 4.09 25.85 9.83
CA PRO A 216 4.59 24.72 10.62
C PRO A 216 4.28 23.41 9.90
N PHE A 217 5.17 22.43 9.99
CA PHE A 217 5.08 21.25 9.13
C PHE A 217 5.38 19.94 9.85
N VAL A 218 4.80 18.87 9.33
CA VAL A 218 5.02 17.49 9.76
C VAL A 218 5.77 16.73 8.67
N ILE A 219 6.92 16.18 9.02
CA ILE A 219 7.76 15.36 8.16
C ILE A 219 7.33 13.90 8.33
N PRO A 220 6.85 13.25 7.26
CA PRO A 220 6.45 11.85 7.31
C PRO A 220 7.68 10.92 7.40
N PRO A 221 7.51 9.62 7.70
CA PRO A 221 8.64 8.71 7.87
C PRO A 221 9.37 8.42 6.55
N CYS A 222 10.56 7.82 6.65
CA CYS A 222 11.37 7.32 5.53
C CYS A 222 11.91 8.37 4.55
N VAL A 223 11.71 9.66 4.79
CA VAL A 223 12.19 10.74 3.94
C VAL A 223 13.72 10.73 3.84
N LYS A 224 14.23 10.81 2.61
CA LYS A 224 15.66 10.91 2.28
C LYS A 224 16.01 12.22 1.60
N LEU A 225 15.07 12.80 0.85
CA LEU A 225 15.26 14.05 0.12
C LEU A 225 14.19 15.07 0.50
N VAL A 226 14.55 16.34 0.54
CA VAL A 226 13.59 17.44 0.72
C VAL A 226 13.76 18.41 -0.42
N ARG A 227 12.67 18.64 -1.16
CA ARG A 227 12.60 19.72 -2.15
C ARG A 227 12.06 20.97 -1.47
N ILE A 228 12.91 21.97 -1.33
CA ILE A 228 12.62 23.20 -0.59
C ILE A 228 12.38 24.32 -1.59
N ASP A 229 11.22 24.97 -1.48
CA ASP A 229 10.95 26.23 -2.17
C ASP A 229 11.49 27.40 -1.34
N THR A 230 12.54 28.06 -1.82
CA THR A 230 13.14 29.22 -1.13
C THR A 230 12.43 30.53 -1.49
N GLY A 231 11.43 30.48 -2.38
CA GLY A 231 10.77 31.64 -2.97
C GLY A 231 11.47 32.20 -4.21
N THR A 232 12.79 32.00 -4.36
CA THR A 232 13.56 32.40 -5.54
C THR A 232 13.93 31.21 -6.43
N SER A 233 14.01 30.02 -5.85
CA SER A 233 14.46 28.79 -6.50
C SER A 233 13.91 27.58 -5.75
N ARG A 234 13.92 26.42 -6.41
CA ARG A 234 13.67 25.14 -5.75
C ARG A 234 14.96 24.33 -5.73
N ILE A 235 15.36 23.91 -4.54
CA ILE A 235 16.56 23.11 -4.33
C ILE A 235 16.16 21.74 -3.76
N ILE A 236 16.92 20.71 -4.09
CA ILE A 236 16.75 19.36 -3.51
C ILE A 236 17.96 19.08 -2.62
N VAL A 237 17.71 18.73 -1.37
CA VAL A 237 18.75 18.50 -0.36
C VAL A 237 18.54 17.17 0.34
N SER A 238 19.61 16.64 0.93
CA SER A 238 19.53 15.49 1.83
C SER A 238 18.70 15.83 3.07
N TYR A 239 17.75 14.97 3.41
CA TYR A 239 16.98 15.09 4.64
C TYR A 239 17.87 14.97 5.88
N GLU A 240 18.91 14.14 5.82
CA GLU A 240 19.84 13.98 6.94
C GLU A 240 20.55 15.30 7.27
N ASP A 241 20.99 16.02 6.23
CA ASP A 241 21.67 17.30 6.38
C ASP A 241 20.70 18.39 6.86
N LEU A 242 19.48 18.41 6.33
CA LEU A 242 18.41 19.29 6.84
C LEU A 242 18.14 19.01 8.32
N LYS A 243 17.93 17.75 8.68
CA LYS A 243 17.62 17.30 10.05
C LYS A 243 18.70 17.77 11.02
N LYS A 244 19.98 17.58 10.72
CA LYS A 244 21.10 18.06 11.56
C LYS A 244 21.04 19.56 11.84
N LYS A 245 20.55 20.38 10.91
CA LYS A 245 20.46 21.84 11.09
C LYS A 245 19.27 22.28 11.93
N ILE A 246 18.16 21.54 11.87
CA ILE A 246 16.91 21.89 12.56
C ILE A 246 16.57 20.96 13.73
N ASP A 247 17.44 20.02 14.10
CA ASP A 247 17.19 18.95 15.06
C ASP A 247 16.57 19.43 16.38
N LYS A 248 17.12 20.50 16.95
CA LYS A 248 16.62 21.13 18.19
C LYS A 248 15.22 21.75 18.11
N TYR A 249 14.63 21.80 16.92
CA TYR A 249 13.28 22.32 16.65
C TYR A 249 12.31 21.22 16.22
N LEU A 250 12.80 19.98 16.11
CA LEU A 250 11.97 18.82 15.79
C LEU A 250 11.39 18.24 17.08
N GLY A 251 10.08 18.09 17.11
CA GLY A 251 9.35 17.32 18.11
C GLY A 251 8.76 16.06 17.50
N LEU A 252 8.38 15.09 18.33
CA LEU A 252 7.57 13.95 17.90
C LEU A 252 6.10 14.37 17.84
N VAL A 253 5.39 13.91 16.81
CA VAL A 253 3.94 14.16 16.68
C VAL A 253 3.13 13.33 17.68
N ASP A 254 3.48 12.07 17.84
CA ASP A 254 2.91 11.14 18.82
C ASP A 254 4.01 10.15 19.22
N ALA A 255 4.14 9.82 20.51
CA ALA A 255 5.13 8.87 20.99
C ALA A 255 4.96 7.46 20.38
N ARG A 256 3.77 7.12 19.86
CA ARG A 256 3.49 5.87 19.13
C ARG A 256 3.98 5.90 17.69
N LEU A 257 4.30 7.09 17.16
CA LEU A 257 4.71 7.35 15.79
C LEU A 257 6.16 7.82 15.76
N TYR A 258 7.06 6.95 16.22
CA TYR A 258 8.47 7.23 16.52
C TYR A 258 9.25 7.94 15.39
N ASP A 259 8.81 7.80 14.14
CA ASP A 259 9.50 8.36 12.96
C ASP A 259 8.77 9.56 12.32
N VAL A 260 7.69 10.06 12.92
CA VAL A 260 6.96 11.24 12.44
C VAL A 260 7.41 12.47 13.24
N LEU A 261 8.13 13.38 12.58
CA LEU A 261 8.68 14.58 13.21
C LEU A 261 7.89 15.82 12.83
N MET A 262 7.80 16.79 13.73
CA MET A 262 7.14 18.07 13.50
C MET A 262 8.01 19.25 13.88
N VAL A 263 7.83 20.35 13.15
CA VAL A 263 8.24 21.68 13.59
C VAL A 263 6.97 22.41 14.02
N ASP A 264 6.83 22.66 15.32
CA ASP A 264 5.69 23.34 15.91
C ASP A 264 5.65 24.85 15.62
N GLU A 265 4.51 25.49 15.89
CA GLU A 265 4.35 26.94 15.71
C GLU A 265 5.42 27.77 16.44
N LYS A 266 5.80 27.34 17.65
CA LYS A 266 6.79 28.03 18.50
C LYS A 266 8.18 27.99 17.88
N SER A 267 8.53 26.88 17.25
CA SER A 267 9.85 26.61 16.67
C SER A 267 9.95 27.02 15.21
N PHE A 268 8.82 27.08 14.50
CA PHE A 268 8.73 27.31 13.06
C PHE A 268 9.50 28.54 12.59
N LYS A 269 9.31 29.71 13.22
CA LYS A 269 10.02 30.95 12.82
C LYS A 269 11.54 30.79 12.87
N LYS A 270 12.06 30.06 13.87
CA LYS A 270 13.51 29.84 14.04
C LYS A 270 14.03 28.80 13.05
N ALA A 271 13.32 27.68 12.90
CA ALA A 271 13.66 26.64 11.94
C ALA A 271 13.67 27.20 10.50
N ARG A 272 12.60 27.88 10.08
CA ARG A 272 12.49 28.53 8.76
C ARG A 272 13.65 29.49 8.49
N LYS A 273 14.03 30.31 9.48
CA LYS A 273 15.17 31.24 9.33
C LYS A 273 16.48 30.50 9.11
N ILE A 274 16.69 29.37 9.78
CA ILE A 274 17.90 28.54 9.59
C ILE A 274 17.88 27.89 8.22
N ILE A 275 16.77 27.30 7.80
CA ILE A 275 16.63 26.66 6.49
C ILE A 275 16.94 27.66 5.37
N LEU A 276 16.34 28.85 5.41
CA LEU A 276 16.53 29.86 4.35
C LEU A 276 17.93 30.50 4.34
N LYS A 277 18.65 30.52 5.47
CA LYS A 277 20.00 31.10 5.56
C LYS A 277 21.11 30.08 5.33
N THR A 278 20.81 28.79 5.46
CA THR A 278 21.82 27.74 5.32
C THR A 278 22.09 27.50 3.85
N LYS A 279 23.36 27.48 3.49
CA LYS A 279 23.79 26.98 2.18
C LYS A 279 23.89 25.46 2.27
N PHE A 280 22.89 24.76 1.76
CA PHE A 280 22.88 23.31 1.71
C PHE A 280 23.70 22.79 0.52
N ASP A 281 24.24 21.59 0.67
CA ASP A 281 24.80 20.85 -0.44
C ASP A 281 23.65 20.26 -1.27
N GLU A 282 23.40 20.86 -2.43
CA GLU A 282 22.34 20.45 -3.33
C GLU A 282 22.65 19.11 -3.99
N VAL A 283 21.62 18.29 -4.17
CA VAL A 283 21.73 17.06 -4.97
C VAL A 283 21.88 17.46 -6.44
N LYS A 284 23.09 17.33 -6.97
CA LYS A 284 23.42 17.74 -8.36
C LYS A 284 23.07 16.69 -9.42
N VAL A 285 22.73 15.47 -9.01
CA VAL A 285 22.34 14.41 -9.94
C VAL A 285 20.96 14.72 -10.51
N ALA A 286 20.77 14.48 -11.80
CA ALA A 286 19.48 14.67 -12.46
C ALA A 286 18.46 13.65 -11.92
N LEU A 287 17.50 14.13 -11.14
CA LEU A 287 16.39 13.35 -10.60
C LEU A 287 15.13 13.55 -11.42
N LYS A 288 14.37 12.47 -11.60
CA LYS A 288 13.03 12.46 -12.17
C LYS A 288 12.02 12.05 -11.11
N GLU A 289 10.86 12.70 -11.11
CA GLU A 289 9.74 12.28 -10.29
C GLU A 289 9.08 11.02 -10.84
N VAL A 290 8.58 10.19 -9.92
CA VAL A 290 7.87 8.95 -10.22
C VAL A 290 6.52 8.97 -9.51
N PRO A 291 5.42 8.62 -10.20
CA PRO A 291 4.13 8.42 -9.53
C PRO A 291 4.21 7.32 -8.48
N PHE A 292 3.60 7.52 -7.31
CA PHE A 292 3.61 6.50 -6.24
C PHE A 292 3.01 5.15 -6.70
N ALA A 293 2.01 5.19 -7.59
CA ALA A 293 1.42 3.99 -8.19
C ALA A 293 2.40 3.14 -9.02
N GLN A 294 3.56 3.69 -9.39
CA GLN A 294 4.63 3.01 -10.11
C GLN A 294 5.79 2.56 -9.18
N VAL A 295 5.61 2.62 -7.85
CA VAL A 295 6.60 2.17 -6.87
C VAL A 295 6.20 0.82 -6.29
N LEU A 296 7.09 -0.17 -6.34
CA LEU A 296 6.86 -1.53 -5.86
C LEU A 296 7.97 -2.02 -4.92
N ASP A 297 7.63 -2.98 -4.05
CA ASP A 297 8.56 -3.74 -3.23
C ASP A 297 9.18 -4.88 -4.06
N LEU A 298 10.33 -4.62 -4.69
CA LEU A 298 10.94 -5.51 -5.70
C LEU A 298 12.44 -5.78 -5.55
#